data_AF-A0A561CN25-F1
#
_entry.id   AF-A0A561CN25-F1
#
_cell.length_a   1.000
_cell.length_b   1.000
_cell.length_c   1.000
_cell.angle_alpha   90.00
_cell.angle_beta   90.00
_cell.angle_gamma   90.00
#
_symmetry.space_group_name_H-M   'P 1'
#
loop_
_entity.id
_entity.type
_entity.pdbx_description
1 polymer ?
#
loop_
_entity_poly.entity_id
_entity_poly.type
_entity_poly.pdbx_seq_one_letter_code
_entity_poly.pdbx_strand_id
1 'polypeptide(L)'
;MKNWLLGIFTSLLLLFVVGYYGYNYILDLAYDIVSKKINVNNIQVSKESFSSFKDVIGDGKKHRLYASFKTKSEAINNYPFLHWYLKENPEVNWKELEMDWVVIQNAIEESGLNSKVTIPKAFIGYRINRPIIIKQGQTIVFSPNTKIFDHTSDYAIKIVGGTKFPDDSITNVNLGNLDIIGSNDSKGAIKLQNAYLINFDNIKISNYGHPEAKGIFLQDVFQINLNTIQINNLKNGTGIYVDSIEGNSGQLNFINTIVQRSKIGIHVIGRKNLIDGINFYGGAIGNNYSKGVLVGKNVYNLNFTGSHFENHDGKNQRGTTAVNMELPNGYSAESINFIGCTFINNKYSIKSNNTKRVNISGNQFDGRNIQGSIAIKQGNGDAAWLINPNYFINNDQTVIDAGKDHVYLSSISINSKGVLFPQKTKAGIYSGAKDPEGNVEAKTGSIYLRTDSTSHFHVYVKQSNQGKKGWKPLK
;
A
#
# COMPACT_ATOMS: atom_id res chain seq x y z
N MET A 1 40.02 23.81 -55.32
CA MET A 1 39.75 24.71 -54.17
C MET A 1 41.01 25.51 -53.88
N LYS A 2 40.92 26.84 -53.77
CA LYS A 2 42.08 27.69 -53.45
C LYS A 2 42.68 27.24 -52.10
N ASN A 3 44.01 27.22 -51.97
CA ASN A 3 44.73 26.70 -50.79
C ASN A 3 44.30 27.34 -49.45
N TRP A 4 43.81 28.59 -49.47
CA TRP A 4 43.26 29.25 -48.28
C TRP A 4 41.99 28.58 -47.71
N LEU A 5 41.17 27.96 -48.57
CA LEU A 5 39.90 27.33 -48.21
C LEU A 5 40.14 25.97 -47.55
N LEU A 6 41.19 25.27 -47.99
CA LEU A 6 41.67 24.06 -47.34
C LEU A 6 42.18 24.40 -45.93
N GLY A 7 43.01 25.44 -45.78
CA GLY A 7 43.51 25.87 -44.47
C GLY A 7 42.42 26.27 -43.46
N ILE A 8 41.35 26.93 -43.94
CA ILE A 8 40.18 27.25 -43.11
C ILE A 8 39.46 25.96 -42.68
N PHE A 9 39.27 25.00 -43.59
CA PHE A 9 38.63 23.72 -43.28
C PHE A 9 39.44 22.88 -42.29
N THR A 10 40.77 22.79 -42.45
CA THR A 10 41.62 22.07 -41.50
C THR A 10 41.61 22.72 -40.12
N SER A 11 41.61 24.05 -40.06
CA SER A 11 41.55 24.79 -38.79
C SER A 11 40.22 24.59 -38.08
N LEU A 12 39.09 24.60 -38.81
CA LEU A 12 37.77 24.29 -38.27
C LEU A 12 37.68 22.85 -37.77
N LEU A 13 38.18 21.89 -38.54
CA LEU A 13 38.20 20.48 -38.14
C LEU A 13 39.03 20.29 -36.86
N LEU A 14 40.19 20.94 -36.76
CA LEU A 14 41.03 20.90 -35.56
C LEU A 14 40.32 21.51 -34.35
N LEU A 15 39.61 22.63 -34.52
CA LEU A 15 38.79 23.26 -33.47
C LEU A 15 37.65 22.35 -33.01
N PHE A 16 36.98 21.66 -33.93
CA PHE A 16 35.93 20.69 -33.58
C PHE A 16 36.47 19.49 -32.82
N VAL A 17 37.62 18.94 -33.25
CA VAL A 17 38.26 17.80 -32.58
C VAL A 17 38.75 18.20 -31.19
N VAL A 18 39.47 19.33 -31.07
CA VAL A 18 39.95 19.83 -29.77
C VAL A 18 38.78 20.22 -28.86
N GLY A 19 37.71 20.80 -29.41
CA GLY A 19 36.48 21.11 -28.69
C GLY A 19 35.76 19.86 -28.18
N TYR A 20 35.67 18.80 -29.00
CA TYR A 20 35.05 17.53 -28.63
C TYR A 20 35.85 16.80 -27.52
N TYR A 21 37.17 16.70 -27.66
CA TYR A 21 38.01 16.09 -26.62
C TYR A 21 38.08 16.94 -25.36
N GLY A 22 38.11 18.27 -25.48
CA GLY A 22 38.04 19.18 -24.34
C GLY A 22 36.71 19.10 -23.60
N TYR A 23 35.59 19.00 -24.31
CA TYR A 23 34.26 18.83 -23.73
C TYR A 23 34.13 17.50 -22.99
N ASN A 24 34.58 16.39 -23.59
CA ASN A 24 34.57 15.08 -22.93
C ASN A 24 35.49 15.05 -21.71
N TYR A 25 36.68 15.67 -21.79
CA TYR A 25 37.58 15.78 -20.63
C TYR A 25 36.97 16.61 -19.50
N ILE A 26 36.25 17.70 -19.81
CA ILE A 26 35.54 18.49 -18.81
C ILE A 26 34.37 17.71 -18.20
N LEU A 27 33.64 16.92 -19.00
CA LEU A 27 32.59 16.03 -18.50
C LEU A 27 33.15 14.95 -17.58
N ASP A 28 34.24 14.29 -17.96
CA ASP A 28 34.91 13.29 -17.12
C ASP A 28 35.45 13.91 -15.83
N LEU A 29 36.07 15.09 -15.92
CA LEU A 29 36.56 15.83 -14.74
C LEU A 29 35.40 16.26 -13.85
N ALA A 30 34.29 16.73 -14.41
CA ALA A 30 33.08 17.08 -13.67
C ALA A 30 32.47 15.84 -13.01
N TYR A 31 32.42 14.71 -13.71
CA TYR A 31 31.93 13.44 -13.17
C TYR A 31 32.84 12.94 -12.05
N ASP A 32 34.16 13.06 -12.18
CA ASP A 32 35.14 12.64 -11.20
C ASP A 32 35.14 13.56 -9.96
N ILE A 33 34.96 14.87 -10.15
CA ILE A 33 34.78 15.85 -9.05
C ILE A 33 33.45 15.60 -8.33
N VAL A 34 32.34 15.38 -9.06
CA VAL A 34 31.03 15.08 -8.48
C VAL A 34 31.06 13.75 -7.76
N SER A 35 31.63 12.70 -8.35
CA SER A 35 31.85 11.38 -7.74
C SER A 35 32.72 11.46 -6.48
N LYS A 36 33.83 12.20 -6.52
CA LYS A 36 34.67 12.45 -5.33
C LYS A 36 33.95 13.26 -4.27
N LYS A 37 33.14 14.26 -4.64
CA LYS A 37 32.40 15.09 -3.68
C LYS A 37 31.20 14.34 -3.07
N ILE A 38 30.55 13.46 -3.83
CA ILE A 38 29.55 12.49 -3.35
C ILE A 38 30.22 11.49 -2.40
N ASN A 39 31.38 10.94 -2.76
CA ASN A 39 32.13 10.06 -1.88
C ASN A 39 32.61 10.78 -0.61
N VAL A 40 33.13 12.01 -0.69
CA VAL A 40 33.58 12.79 0.48
C VAL A 40 32.40 13.19 1.37
N ASN A 41 31.25 13.57 0.80
CA ASN A 41 30.05 13.87 1.58
C ASN A 41 29.44 12.60 2.20
N ASN A 42 29.47 11.46 1.51
CA ASN A 42 29.06 10.16 2.07
C ASN A 42 30.06 9.66 3.14
N ILE A 43 31.34 9.97 2.97
CA ILE A 43 32.39 9.72 3.99
C ILE A 43 32.24 10.70 5.17
N GLN A 44 31.79 11.93 4.97
CA GLN A 44 31.46 12.85 6.06
C GLN A 44 30.18 12.45 6.79
N VAL A 45 29.15 11.94 6.10
CA VAL A 45 27.99 11.28 6.74
C VAL A 45 28.43 10.01 7.50
N SER A 46 29.50 9.33 7.06
CA SER A 46 30.12 8.23 7.84
C SER A 46 30.93 8.71 9.06
N LYS A 47 31.33 9.98 9.12
CA LYS A 47 32.15 10.55 10.21
C LYS A 47 31.36 11.44 11.18
N GLU A 48 30.28 12.05 10.76
CA GLU A 48 29.37 12.81 11.62
C GLU A 48 28.26 11.90 12.15
N SER A 49 28.54 11.28 13.29
CA SER A 49 27.60 10.64 14.23
C SER A 49 27.14 9.19 13.97
N PHE A 50 28.03 8.22 14.19
CA PHE A 50 27.65 6.92 14.79
C PHE A 50 28.67 6.46 15.84
N SER A 51 29.01 7.36 16.78
CA SER A 51 29.75 7.01 18.00
C SER A 51 28.79 6.73 19.16
N SER A 52 28.10 5.59 19.10
CA SER A 52 27.56 4.94 20.31
C SER A 52 27.58 3.40 20.26
N PHE A 53 28.25 2.80 19.27
CA PHE A 53 28.34 1.33 19.16
C PHE A 53 29.45 0.69 20.00
N LYS A 54 30.07 1.44 20.92
CA LYS A 54 31.16 0.93 21.77
C LYS A 54 30.71 -0.13 22.78
N ASP A 55 29.38 -0.30 22.96
CA ASP A 55 28.77 -1.28 23.86
C ASP A 55 27.66 -2.14 23.21
N VAL A 56 27.53 -2.17 21.87
CA VAL A 56 26.50 -2.98 21.18
C VAL A 56 27.06 -4.35 20.80
N ILE A 57 27.50 -5.08 21.82
CA ILE A 57 27.72 -6.53 21.76
C ILE A 57 26.49 -7.13 22.42
N GLY A 58 25.56 -7.66 21.61
CA GLY A 58 24.59 -8.61 22.14
C GLY A 58 25.40 -9.74 22.80
N ASP A 59 25.15 -10.02 24.08
CA ASP A 59 26.05 -10.82 24.93
C ASP A 59 26.36 -12.23 24.43
N GLY A 60 25.75 -12.69 23.32
CA GLY A 60 25.92 -13.99 22.67
C GLY A 60 25.60 -15.20 23.57
N LYS A 61 25.44 -15.00 24.87
CA LYS A 61 25.21 -16.02 25.91
C LYS A 61 23.84 -16.66 25.77
N LYS A 62 22.91 -16.01 25.06
CA LYS A 62 21.57 -16.55 24.76
C LYS A 62 21.39 -16.99 23.30
N HIS A 63 22.44 -16.94 22.47
CA HIS A 63 22.34 -17.34 21.07
C HIS A 63 22.52 -18.86 20.88
N ARG A 64 21.68 -19.49 20.06
CA ARG A 64 21.74 -20.96 19.81
C ARG A 64 23.06 -21.41 19.17
N LEU A 65 23.85 -20.52 18.56
CA LEU A 65 25.16 -20.86 18.02
C LEU A 65 26.23 -21.13 19.09
N TYR A 66 26.08 -20.58 20.31
CA TYR A 66 26.94 -20.95 21.44
C TYR A 66 26.95 -22.47 21.66
N ALA A 67 25.82 -23.14 21.33
CA ALA A 67 25.66 -24.59 21.40
C ALA A 67 25.85 -25.32 20.05
N SER A 68 25.91 -24.64 18.90
CA SER A 68 25.86 -25.27 17.57
C SER A 68 27.22 -25.67 17.00
N PHE A 69 28.28 -24.90 17.30
CA PHE A 69 29.63 -25.21 16.84
C PHE A 69 30.57 -25.29 18.04
N LYS A 70 31.40 -26.32 18.09
CA LYS A 70 32.33 -26.53 19.21
C LYS A 70 33.60 -25.72 19.02
N THR A 71 33.98 -25.42 17.78
CA THR A 71 35.25 -24.75 17.45
C THR A 71 35.12 -23.62 16.42
N LYS A 72 36.05 -22.66 16.45
CA LYS A 72 36.18 -21.58 15.46
C LYS A 72 36.37 -22.13 14.04
N SER A 73 37.15 -23.21 13.90
CA SER A 73 37.41 -23.82 12.59
C SER A 73 36.17 -24.48 12.00
N GLU A 74 35.32 -25.09 12.84
CA GLU A 74 34.04 -25.67 12.41
C GLU A 74 33.07 -24.59 11.93
N ALA A 75 33.01 -23.45 12.64
CA ALA A 75 32.25 -22.29 12.20
C ALA A 75 32.78 -21.71 10.87
N ILE A 76 34.11 -21.56 10.72
CA ILE A 76 34.75 -21.08 9.49
C ILE A 76 34.50 -22.04 8.31
N ASN A 77 34.55 -23.35 8.53
CA ASN A 77 34.30 -24.32 7.47
C ASN A 77 32.84 -24.29 6.97
N ASN A 78 31.89 -24.06 7.87
CA ASN A 78 30.48 -23.89 7.50
C ASN A 78 30.20 -22.49 6.90
N TYR A 79 30.98 -21.49 7.29
CA TYR A 79 30.85 -20.09 6.87
C TYR A 79 32.21 -19.50 6.48
N PRO A 80 32.72 -19.77 5.26
CA PRO A 80 34.09 -19.42 4.86
C PRO A 80 34.46 -17.94 4.98
N PHE A 81 33.48 -17.03 4.86
CA PHE A 81 33.70 -15.60 5.01
C PHE A 81 34.20 -15.21 6.42
N LEU A 82 33.91 -16.01 7.47
CA LEU A 82 34.41 -15.79 8.83
C LEU A 82 35.93 -15.75 8.89
N HIS A 83 36.61 -16.47 7.99
CA HIS A 83 38.06 -16.50 7.98
C HIS A 83 38.66 -15.09 7.82
N TRP A 84 38.16 -14.36 6.82
CA TRP A 84 38.61 -12.99 6.55
C TRP A 84 38.09 -12.02 7.60
N TYR A 85 36.82 -12.11 7.98
CA TYR A 85 36.22 -11.22 8.98
C TYR A 85 36.91 -11.30 10.35
N LEU A 86 37.18 -12.51 10.86
CA LEU A 86 37.86 -12.72 12.15
C LEU A 86 39.37 -12.47 12.09
N LYS A 87 39.94 -12.36 10.88
CA LYS A 87 41.32 -11.93 10.66
C LYS A 87 41.43 -10.41 10.73
N GLU A 88 40.44 -9.69 10.21
CA GLU A 88 40.38 -8.23 10.25
C GLU A 88 39.84 -7.68 11.58
N ASN A 89 39.05 -8.47 12.31
CA ASN A 89 38.45 -8.10 13.60
C ASN A 89 38.79 -9.15 14.68
N PRO A 90 40.06 -9.24 15.12
CA PRO A 90 40.54 -10.31 16.00
C PRO A 90 39.91 -10.30 17.41
N GLU A 91 39.36 -9.18 17.84
CA GLU A 91 38.69 -8.98 19.13
C GLU A 91 37.25 -9.55 19.18
N VAL A 92 36.67 -9.89 18.03
CA VAL A 92 35.28 -10.38 17.96
C VAL A 92 35.19 -11.85 18.36
N ASN A 93 34.38 -12.16 19.39
CA ASN A 93 34.09 -13.53 19.78
C ASN A 93 33.12 -14.19 18.78
N TRP A 94 33.62 -15.16 18.01
CA TRP A 94 32.82 -15.93 17.04
C TRP A 94 31.62 -16.67 17.66
N LYS A 95 31.62 -16.96 18.96
CA LYS A 95 30.47 -17.55 19.65
C LYS A 95 29.35 -16.55 19.92
N GLU A 96 29.66 -15.26 19.86
CA GLU A 96 28.74 -14.15 20.09
C GLU A 96 28.35 -13.45 18.78
N LEU A 97 28.96 -13.87 17.66
CA LEU A 97 28.61 -13.41 16.32
C LEU A 97 27.21 -13.89 15.92
N GLU A 98 26.35 -12.93 15.62
CA GLU A 98 25.11 -13.14 14.87
C GLU A 98 25.43 -13.41 13.41
N MET A 99 25.92 -14.62 13.18
CA MET A 99 26.39 -15.12 11.91
C MET A 99 25.43 -14.84 10.75
N ASP A 100 24.14 -15.05 10.98
CA ASP A 100 23.10 -14.87 9.96
C ASP A 100 22.92 -13.39 9.54
N TRP A 101 22.98 -12.46 10.49
CA TRP A 101 22.91 -11.03 10.18
C TRP A 101 24.18 -10.56 9.47
N VAL A 102 25.37 -10.96 9.98
CA VAL A 102 26.65 -10.55 9.40
C VAL A 102 26.80 -11.05 7.96
N VAL A 103 26.37 -12.29 7.66
CA VAL A 103 26.35 -12.82 6.28
C VAL A 103 25.59 -11.88 5.35
N ILE A 104 24.37 -11.49 5.76
CA ILE A 104 23.50 -10.68 4.92
C ILE A 104 24.06 -9.27 4.79
N GLN A 105 24.41 -8.65 5.91
CA GLN A 105 24.86 -7.26 5.92
C GLN A 105 26.18 -7.09 5.16
N ASN A 106 27.16 -7.98 5.36
CA ASN A 106 28.44 -7.91 4.63
C ASN A 106 28.23 -8.13 3.14
N ALA A 107 27.39 -9.10 2.73
CA ALA A 107 27.10 -9.31 1.31
C ALA A 107 26.46 -8.08 0.65
N ILE A 108 25.63 -7.33 1.38
CA ILE A 108 25.04 -6.07 0.94
C ILE A 108 26.10 -4.96 0.87
N GLU A 109 27.01 -4.88 1.83
CA GLU A 109 28.02 -3.82 1.90
C GLU A 109 29.15 -4.01 0.88
N GLU A 110 29.58 -5.25 0.62
CA GLU A 110 30.63 -5.59 -0.33
C GLU A 110 30.24 -5.32 -1.78
N SER A 111 28.95 -5.38 -2.13
CA SER A 111 28.52 -5.26 -3.52
C SER A 111 28.64 -3.84 -4.08
N GLY A 112 28.71 -2.83 -3.23
CA GLY A 112 28.61 -1.43 -3.64
C GLY A 112 27.23 -1.05 -4.20
N LEU A 113 27.11 0.20 -4.66
CA LEU A 113 25.91 0.76 -5.29
C LEU A 113 25.72 0.21 -6.71
N ASN A 114 24.48 0.05 -7.16
CA ASN A 114 24.07 -0.46 -8.48
C ASN A 114 24.43 -1.92 -8.80
N SER A 115 24.98 -2.65 -7.84
CA SER A 115 25.24 -4.08 -7.99
C SER A 115 24.04 -4.92 -7.54
N LYS A 116 23.88 -6.07 -8.19
CA LYS A 116 22.93 -7.11 -7.77
C LYS A 116 23.59 -8.02 -6.75
N VAL A 117 23.03 -8.05 -5.55
CA VAL A 117 23.41 -8.98 -4.47
C VAL A 117 22.47 -10.16 -4.50
N THR A 118 23.01 -11.36 -4.54
CA THR A 118 22.22 -12.58 -4.34
C THR A 118 22.52 -13.13 -2.96
N ILE A 119 21.50 -13.19 -2.11
CA ILE A 119 21.62 -13.83 -0.79
C ILE A 119 21.24 -15.31 -0.94
N PRO A 120 22.13 -16.25 -0.58
CA PRO A 120 21.83 -17.67 -0.69
C PRO A 120 20.67 -18.07 0.24
N LYS A 121 20.10 -19.25 0.00
CA LYS A 121 19.09 -19.80 0.90
C LYS A 121 19.76 -20.44 2.12
N ALA A 122 19.40 -20.02 3.33
CA ALA A 122 19.77 -20.74 4.55
C ALA A 122 19.02 -22.09 4.65
N PHE A 123 19.64 -23.09 5.28
CA PHE A 123 19.06 -24.44 5.44
C PHE A 123 17.68 -24.42 6.12
N ILE A 124 17.51 -23.58 7.16
CA ILE A 124 16.23 -23.39 7.87
C ILE A 124 15.70 -21.97 7.65
N GLY A 125 16.56 -20.96 7.78
CA GLY A 125 16.26 -19.54 7.70
C GLY A 125 17.26 -18.74 8.54
N TYR A 126 17.46 -17.48 8.16
CA TYR A 126 18.34 -16.55 8.85
C TYR A 126 17.68 -16.03 10.12
N ARG A 127 18.41 -15.95 11.23
CA ARG A 127 17.93 -15.36 12.48
C ARG A 127 18.64 -14.04 12.71
N ILE A 128 17.86 -12.97 12.79
CA ILE A 128 18.38 -11.64 13.06
C ILE A 128 17.75 -11.08 14.34
N ASN A 129 18.50 -10.29 15.08
CA ASN A 129 18.04 -9.55 16.26
C ASN A 129 18.48 -8.07 16.20
N ARG A 130 19.08 -7.66 15.08
CA ARG A 130 19.28 -6.26 14.70
C ARG A 130 18.82 -6.03 13.24
N PRO A 131 18.42 -4.79 12.86
CA PRO A 131 17.94 -4.50 11.52
C PRO A 131 19.00 -4.73 10.43
N ILE A 132 18.59 -5.30 9.29
CA ILE A 132 19.37 -5.27 8.04
C ILE A 132 19.19 -3.89 7.40
N ILE A 133 20.29 -3.22 7.10
CA ILE A 133 20.27 -1.87 6.54
C ILE A 133 20.56 -1.94 5.05
N ILE A 134 19.62 -1.44 4.25
CA ILE A 134 19.72 -1.37 2.79
C ILE A 134 19.83 0.10 2.40
N LYS A 135 20.84 0.43 1.61
CA LYS A 135 21.07 1.78 1.07
C LYS A 135 20.36 1.93 -0.28
N GLN A 136 20.00 3.16 -0.63
CA GLN A 136 19.43 3.43 -1.96
C GLN A 136 20.43 3.03 -3.06
N GLY A 137 19.91 2.51 -4.17
CA GLY A 137 20.72 2.01 -5.29
C GLY A 137 21.15 0.56 -5.21
N GLN A 138 20.72 -0.20 -4.22
CA GLN A 138 21.07 -1.61 -4.09
C GLN A 138 19.96 -2.52 -4.63
N THR A 139 20.34 -3.50 -5.45
CA THR A 139 19.41 -4.55 -5.88
C THR A 139 19.72 -5.83 -5.12
N ILE A 140 18.83 -6.23 -4.21
CA ILE A 140 19.03 -7.39 -3.34
C ILE A 140 17.98 -8.44 -3.69
N VAL A 141 18.44 -9.61 -4.10
CA VAL A 141 17.57 -10.74 -4.42
C VAL A 141 17.90 -11.89 -3.50
N PHE A 142 16.96 -12.26 -2.63
CA PHE A 142 17.09 -13.48 -1.86
C PHE A 142 16.80 -14.68 -2.76
N SER A 143 17.43 -15.81 -2.46
CA SER A 143 17.07 -17.07 -3.10
C SER A 143 15.58 -17.40 -2.81
N PRO A 144 14.83 -18.01 -3.74
CA PRO A 144 13.42 -18.32 -3.53
C PRO A 144 13.14 -19.09 -2.23
N ASN A 145 12.07 -18.69 -1.53
CA ASN A 145 11.68 -19.24 -0.22
C ASN A 145 12.73 -19.06 0.89
N THR A 146 13.54 -18.00 0.82
CA THR A 146 14.42 -17.63 1.94
C THR A 146 13.58 -17.08 3.08
N LYS A 147 13.87 -17.56 4.29
CA LYS A 147 13.21 -17.15 5.53
C LYS A 147 14.13 -16.28 6.37
N ILE A 148 13.58 -15.22 6.95
CA ILE A 148 14.19 -14.42 8.02
C ILE A 148 13.30 -14.54 9.25
N PHE A 149 13.87 -14.98 10.37
CA PHE A 149 13.27 -14.93 11.69
C PHE A 149 13.75 -13.65 12.39
N ASP A 150 12.81 -12.72 12.58
CA ASP A 150 13.05 -11.39 13.12
C ASP A 150 12.80 -11.35 14.64
N HIS A 151 13.91 -11.28 15.36
CA HIS A 151 13.99 -11.07 16.81
C HIS A 151 14.52 -9.66 17.14
N THR A 152 14.45 -8.72 16.20
CA THR A 152 14.83 -7.33 16.46
C THR A 152 13.84 -6.69 17.44
N SER A 153 14.27 -5.61 18.11
CA SER A 153 13.38 -4.70 18.85
C SER A 153 12.91 -3.51 18.00
N ASP A 154 13.20 -3.53 16.69
CA ASP A 154 12.90 -2.47 15.73
C ASP A 154 12.25 -3.09 14.47
N TYR A 155 12.79 -2.88 13.26
CA TYR A 155 12.31 -3.52 12.04
C TYR A 155 13.35 -4.52 11.52
N ALA A 156 12.92 -5.63 10.93
CA ALA A 156 13.83 -6.60 10.30
C ALA A 156 14.73 -5.94 9.24
N ILE A 157 14.14 -5.09 8.40
CA ILE A 157 14.81 -4.39 7.29
C ILE A 157 14.48 -2.90 7.37
N LYS A 158 15.49 -2.06 7.18
CA LYS A 158 15.35 -0.62 7.09
C LYS A 158 15.99 -0.09 5.81
N ILE A 159 15.22 0.68 5.06
CA ILE A 159 15.69 1.48 3.94
C ILE A 159 15.49 2.94 4.35
N VAL A 160 16.59 3.63 4.57
CA VAL A 160 16.57 5.05 4.93
C VAL A 160 17.25 5.81 3.79
N GLY A 161 16.50 6.70 3.14
CA GLY A 161 17.06 7.60 2.16
C GLY A 161 17.80 8.77 2.80
N GLY A 162 18.45 9.57 1.96
CA GLY A 162 19.15 10.75 2.43
C GLY A 162 18.20 11.90 2.80
N THR A 163 18.80 12.99 3.25
CA THR A 163 18.09 14.16 3.81
C THR A 163 17.61 15.14 2.74
N LYS A 164 17.96 14.93 1.46
CA LYS A 164 17.67 15.85 0.36
C LYS A 164 16.83 15.17 -0.72
N PHE A 165 15.52 15.26 -0.56
CA PHE A 165 14.58 15.00 -1.65
C PHE A 165 14.70 16.12 -2.71
N PRO A 166 15.02 15.89 -4.00
CA PRO A 166 15.20 14.63 -4.75
C PRO A 166 16.64 14.31 -5.20
N ASP A 167 17.68 14.97 -4.68
CA ASP A 167 19.07 14.72 -5.15
C ASP A 167 19.56 13.28 -4.88
N ASP A 168 19.03 12.64 -3.84
CA ASP A 168 19.31 11.24 -3.50
C ASP A 168 18.47 10.24 -4.34
N SER A 169 17.50 10.73 -5.12
CA SER A 169 16.44 9.97 -5.80
C SER A 169 16.87 9.27 -7.09
N ILE A 170 18.17 9.20 -7.37
CA ILE A 170 18.70 8.72 -8.66
C ILE A 170 18.85 7.19 -8.69
N THR A 171 18.73 6.51 -7.54
CA THR A 171 19.14 5.09 -7.43
C THR A 171 18.03 4.20 -6.85
N ASN A 172 17.65 3.16 -7.62
CA ASN A 172 16.54 2.25 -7.32
C ASN A 172 16.95 1.20 -6.25
N VAL A 173 16.04 0.85 -5.35
CA VAL A 173 16.16 -0.37 -4.52
C VAL A 173 15.20 -1.44 -5.00
N ASN A 174 15.74 -2.61 -5.33
CA ASN A 174 14.93 -3.79 -5.60
C ASN A 174 15.14 -4.81 -4.47
N LEU A 175 14.05 -5.33 -3.90
CA LEU A 175 14.09 -6.36 -2.86
C LEU A 175 13.04 -7.43 -3.16
N GLY A 176 13.41 -8.71 -3.12
CA GLY A 176 12.40 -9.74 -3.31
C GLY A 176 12.76 -11.15 -2.87
N ASN A 177 11.77 -12.03 -2.98
CA ASN A 177 11.80 -13.47 -2.64
C ASN A 177 12.07 -13.76 -1.16
N LEU A 178 11.31 -13.10 -0.28
CA LEU A 178 11.58 -13.11 1.15
C LEU A 178 10.35 -13.50 1.96
N ASP A 179 10.53 -14.34 2.98
CA ASP A 179 9.54 -14.67 4.00
C ASP A 179 10.04 -14.22 5.37
N ILE A 180 9.51 -13.11 5.90
CA ILE A 180 9.90 -12.52 7.18
C ILE A 180 8.90 -12.94 8.25
N ILE A 181 9.40 -13.65 9.26
CA ILE A 181 8.64 -14.18 10.38
C ILE A 181 9.04 -13.40 11.64
N GLY A 182 8.11 -12.60 12.15
CA GLY A 182 8.31 -11.72 13.29
C GLY A 182 8.29 -12.42 14.64
N SER A 183 8.39 -11.57 15.67
CA SER A 183 8.31 -11.93 17.08
C SER A 183 7.39 -10.97 17.83
N ASN A 184 7.27 -11.15 19.14
CA ASN A 184 6.50 -10.24 19.99
C ASN A 184 7.23 -8.92 20.27
N ASP A 185 8.55 -8.89 20.05
CA ASP A 185 9.41 -7.76 20.39
C ASP A 185 9.62 -6.79 19.21
N SER A 186 9.53 -7.30 17.97
CA SER A 186 9.78 -6.51 16.76
C SER A 186 8.64 -5.56 16.42
N LYS A 187 9.01 -4.33 16.05
CA LYS A 187 8.10 -3.25 15.60
C LYS A 187 7.65 -3.43 14.15
N GLY A 188 8.21 -4.36 13.39
CA GLY A 188 7.76 -4.62 12.02
C GLY A 188 8.76 -5.34 11.14
N ALA A 189 8.35 -5.68 9.93
CA ALA A 189 9.24 -6.34 8.98
C ALA A 189 10.07 -5.33 8.20
N ILE A 190 9.43 -4.36 7.54
CA ILE A 190 10.15 -3.44 6.66
C ILE A 190 9.77 -1.99 6.98
N LYS A 191 10.76 -1.14 7.22
CA LYS A 191 10.57 0.32 7.30
C LYS A 191 11.29 1.02 6.16
N LEU A 192 10.55 1.86 5.43
CA LEU A 192 11.06 2.84 4.50
C LEU A 192 10.89 4.23 5.12
N GLN A 193 11.94 5.03 5.08
CA GLN A 193 11.91 6.41 5.52
C GLN A 193 12.66 7.28 4.52
N ASN A 194 12.05 8.36 4.05
CA ASN A 194 12.64 9.28 3.07
C ASN A 194 13.11 8.53 1.80
N ALA A 195 12.36 7.51 1.38
CA ALA A 195 12.78 6.56 0.34
C ALA A 195 12.10 6.83 -1.01
N TYR A 196 12.83 6.60 -2.09
CA TYR A 196 12.40 6.85 -3.48
C TYR A 196 12.73 5.66 -4.39
N LEU A 197 11.93 5.43 -5.44
CA LEU A 197 12.14 4.38 -6.44
C LEU A 197 12.45 3.01 -5.81
N ILE A 198 11.45 2.45 -5.11
CA ILE A 198 11.59 1.16 -4.46
C ILE A 198 10.68 0.14 -5.12
N ASN A 199 11.20 -1.03 -5.45
CA ASN A 199 10.44 -2.15 -5.99
C ASN A 199 10.59 -3.36 -5.10
N PHE A 200 9.49 -3.79 -4.49
CA PHE A 200 9.41 -5.04 -3.74
C PHE A 200 8.67 -6.09 -4.56
N ASP A 201 9.17 -7.31 -4.55
CA ASP A 201 8.54 -8.43 -5.26
C ASP A 201 8.54 -9.72 -4.44
N ASN A 202 7.40 -10.39 -4.38
CA ASN A 202 7.23 -11.69 -3.74
C ASN A 202 7.75 -11.71 -2.28
N ILE A 203 7.14 -10.89 -1.43
CA ILE A 203 7.48 -10.80 0.00
C ILE A 203 6.31 -11.28 0.87
N LYS A 204 6.60 -12.17 1.81
CA LYS A 204 5.69 -12.67 2.82
C LYS A 204 6.12 -12.15 4.20
N ILE A 205 5.16 -11.70 5.00
CA ILE A 205 5.38 -11.16 6.34
C ILE A 205 4.38 -11.82 7.28
N SER A 206 4.85 -12.40 8.38
CA SER A 206 3.95 -13.01 9.34
C SER A 206 4.38 -12.94 10.80
N ASN A 207 3.41 -13.14 11.70
CA ASN A 207 3.63 -13.43 13.13
C ASN A 207 4.28 -12.30 13.95
N TYR A 208 3.88 -11.05 13.74
CA TYR A 208 4.29 -9.96 14.64
C TYR A 208 3.28 -9.75 15.76
N GLY A 209 3.74 -9.88 17.01
CA GLY A 209 2.91 -9.75 18.20
C GLY A 209 2.89 -8.36 18.83
N HIS A 210 3.90 -7.52 18.53
CA HIS A 210 4.06 -6.21 19.14
C HIS A 210 2.81 -5.31 18.89
N PRO A 211 2.28 -4.60 19.90
CA PRO A 211 1.05 -3.80 19.75
C PRO A 211 1.13 -2.68 18.71
N GLU A 212 2.32 -2.16 18.47
CA GLU A 212 2.58 -1.11 17.49
C GLU A 212 3.19 -1.62 16.18
N ALA A 213 3.24 -2.95 16.00
CA ALA A 213 3.86 -3.58 14.85
C ALA A 213 3.26 -3.03 13.54
N LYS A 214 4.13 -2.71 12.58
CA LYS A 214 3.76 -2.38 11.20
C LYS A 214 4.46 -3.36 10.28
N GLY A 215 3.73 -4.23 9.60
CA GLY A 215 4.34 -5.20 8.68
C GLY A 215 5.25 -4.50 7.67
N ILE A 216 4.68 -3.53 6.95
CA ILE A 216 5.44 -2.56 6.16
C ILE A 216 5.08 -1.15 6.62
N PHE A 217 6.10 -0.36 6.97
CA PHE A 217 5.96 1.06 7.29
C PHE A 217 6.59 1.90 6.18
N LEU A 218 5.75 2.64 5.46
CA LEU A 218 6.13 3.61 4.44
C LEU A 218 6.02 5.01 5.01
N GLN A 219 7.15 5.67 5.27
CA GLN A 219 7.19 7.01 5.84
C GLN A 219 7.90 7.97 4.88
N ASP A 220 7.23 9.06 4.48
CA ASP A 220 7.84 10.11 3.67
C ASP A 220 8.45 9.52 2.37
N VAL A 221 7.64 8.77 1.60
CA VAL A 221 8.10 7.98 0.44
C VAL A 221 7.47 8.41 -0.88
N PHE A 222 8.17 8.16 -1.99
CA PHE A 222 7.65 8.45 -3.33
C PHE A 222 8.06 7.37 -4.35
N GLN A 223 7.20 7.06 -5.32
CA GLN A 223 7.47 6.05 -6.36
C GLN A 223 7.83 4.66 -5.81
N ILE A 224 6.88 4.04 -5.11
CA ILE A 224 7.06 2.72 -4.49
C ILE A 224 6.15 1.71 -5.17
N ASN A 225 6.70 0.60 -5.64
CA ASN A 225 5.95 -0.52 -6.20
C ASN A 225 6.08 -1.74 -5.30
N LEU A 226 4.96 -2.23 -4.78
CA LEU A 226 4.85 -3.43 -3.97
C LEU A 226 4.11 -4.50 -4.77
N ASN A 227 4.83 -5.52 -5.24
CA ASN A 227 4.31 -6.58 -6.10
C ASN A 227 4.23 -7.90 -5.35
N THR A 228 3.06 -8.55 -5.37
CA THR A 228 2.85 -9.87 -4.75
C THR A 228 3.29 -9.90 -3.28
N ILE A 229 2.73 -8.99 -2.48
CA ILE A 229 3.01 -8.91 -1.05
C ILE A 229 1.93 -9.66 -0.26
N GLN A 230 2.33 -10.49 0.70
CA GLN A 230 1.41 -11.16 1.61
C GLN A 230 1.77 -10.84 3.07
N ILE A 231 0.84 -10.23 3.79
CA ILE A 231 1.00 -9.90 5.21
C ILE A 231 -0.08 -10.62 6.01
N ASN A 232 0.30 -11.41 6.99
CA ASN A 232 -0.63 -12.23 7.77
C ASN A 232 -0.27 -12.30 9.26
N ASN A 233 -1.28 -12.34 10.13
CA ASN A 233 -1.13 -12.58 11.56
C ASN A 233 -0.33 -11.48 12.30
N LEU A 234 -0.81 -10.23 12.20
CA LEU A 234 -0.34 -9.09 13.00
C LEU A 234 -1.46 -8.67 13.97
N LYS A 235 -1.79 -9.55 14.92
CA LYS A 235 -3.04 -9.48 15.70
C LYS A 235 -3.31 -8.13 16.36
N ASN A 236 -2.26 -7.49 16.85
CA ASN A 236 -2.35 -6.19 17.51
C ASN A 236 -1.87 -5.03 16.62
N GLY A 237 -1.20 -5.32 15.51
CA GLY A 237 -0.51 -4.36 14.66
C GLY A 237 -1.26 -4.01 13.37
N THR A 238 -0.57 -3.22 12.53
CA THR A 238 -1.04 -2.82 11.21
C THR A 238 -0.28 -3.59 10.13
N GLY A 239 -0.96 -4.08 9.10
CA GLY A 239 -0.32 -4.76 7.98
C GLY A 239 0.58 -3.81 7.18
N ILE A 240 -0.02 -2.81 6.55
CA ILE A 240 0.67 -1.74 5.80
C ILE A 240 0.30 -0.40 6.42
N TYR A 241 1.29 0.40 6.76
CA TYR A 241 1.10 1.73 7.32
C TYR A 241 1.84 2.76 6.46
N VAL A 242 1.12 3.74 5.93
CA VAL A 242 1.65 4.81 5.09
C VAL A 242 1.44 6.14 5.78
N ASP A 243 2.51 6.93 5.88
CA ASP A 243 2.46 8.22 6.56
C ASP A 243 3.41 9.25 5.99
N SER A 244 3.03 10.52 6.16
CA SER A 244 3.71 11.69 5.62
C SER A 244 3.84 12.75 6.72
N ILE A 245 5.08 12.92 7.21
CA ILE A 245 5.44 13.71 8.39
C ILE A 245 6.38 14.87 8.01
N GLU A 246 7.50 14.58 7.35
CA GLU A 246 8.52 15.58 7.02
C GLU A 246 8.33 16.11 5.60
N GLY A 247 7.96 15.23 4.67
CA GLY A 247 7.69 15.57 3.28
C GLY A 247 6.38 14.96 2.79
N ASN A 248 5.93 15.37 1.60
CA ASN A 248 4.79 14.72 0.95
C ASN A 248 5.15 13.27 0.58
N SER A 249 4.17 12.38 0.57
CA SER A 249 4.32 11.01 0.04
C SER A 249 3.40 10.77 -1.15
N GLY A 250 3.73 9.81 -2.02
CA GLY A 250 2.87 9.56 -3.15
C GLY A 250 3.40 8.62 -4.22
N GLN A 251 2.60 8.44 -5.27
CA GLN A 251 2.89 7.53 -6.38
C GLN A 251 3.23 6.11 -5.90
N LEU A 252 2.35 5.54 -5.07
CA LEU A 252 2.52 4.20 -4.51
C LEU A 252 1.63 3.22 -5.26
N ASN A 253 2.18 2.10 -5.72
CA ASN A 253 1.44 1.04 -6.38
C ASN A 253 1.54 -0.26 -5.58
N PHE A 254 0.40 -0.87 -5.30
CA PHE A 254 0.27 -2.13 -4.59
C PHE A 254 -0.42 -3.12 -5.52
N ILE A 255 0.33 -4.09 -6.03
CA ILE A 255 -0.12 -5.02 -7.07
C ILE A 255 -0.20 -6.41 -6.46
N ASN A 256 -1.39 -7.04 -6.52
CA ASN A 256 -1.63 -8.36 -5.95
C ASN A 256 -1.23 -8.47 -4.46
N THR A 257 -1.60 -7.46 -3.68
CA THR A 257 -1.26 -7.38 -2.25
C THR A 257 -2.34 -7.99 -1.37
N ILE A 258 -1.98 -8.94 -0.52
CA ILE A 258 -2.87 -9.61 0.43
C ILE A 258 -2.50 -9.17 1.85
N VAL A 259 -3.47 -8.64 2.59
CA VAL A 259 -3.30 -8.27 4.01
C VAL A 259 -4.43 -8.86 4.83
N GLN A 260 -4.09 -9.82 5.69
CA GLN A 260 -5.07 -10.54 6.49
C GLN A 260 -4.66 -10.67 7.95
N ARG A 261 -5.64 -10.86 8.83
CA ARG A 261 -5.44 -11.12 10.27
C ARG A 261 -4.48 -10.10 10.92
N SER A 262 -4.60 -8.83 10.54
CA SER A 262 -3.97 -7.70 11.22
C SER A 262 -5.02 -7.00 12.09
N LYS A 263 -4.64 -6.22 13.11
CA LYS A 263 -5.63 -5.34 13.79
C LYS A 263 -6.23 -4.38 12.77
N ILE A 264 -5.36 -3.69 12.04
CA ILE A 264 -5.72 -2.87 10.88
C ILE A 264 -4.99 -3.47 9.67
N GLY A 265 -5.70 -3.76 8.58
CA GLY A 265 -5.04 -4.24 7.37
C GLY A 265 -4.11 -3.17 6.80
N ILE A 266 -4.70 -2.06 6.34
CA ILE A 266 -4.00 -0.93 5.73
C ILE A 266 -4.38 0.35 6.46
N HIS A 267 -3.41 1.20 6.78
CA HIS A 267 -3.64 2.53 7.33
C HIS A 267 -2.85 3.56 6.53
N VAL A 268 -3.55 4.54 5.97
CA VAL A 268 -2.95 5.65 5.23
C VAL A 268 -3.31 6.96 5.91
N ILE A 269 -2.33 7.79 6.28
CA ILE A 269 -2.58 9.06 6.95
C ILE A 269 -1.50 10.09 6.62
N GLY A 270 -1.87 11.28 6.15
CA GLY A 270 -0.91 12.39 6.06
C GLY A 270 -0.88 13.17 7.38
N ARG A 271 -0.11 12.70 8.38
CA ARG A 271 -0.16 13.31 9.74
C ARG A 271 0.19 14.79 9.75
N LYS A 272 1.18 15.20 8.95
CA LYS A 272 1.59 16.61 8.81
C LYS A 272 1.52 17.09 7.36
N ASN A 273 1.82 16.22 6.41
CA ASN A 273 1.92 16.54 4.99
C ASN A 273 0.94 15.73 4.13
N LEU A 274 0.94 16.00 2.83
CA LEU A 274 0.02 15.40 1.86
C LEU A 274 0.49 14.00 1.45
N ILE A 275 -0.46 13.08 1.32
CA ILE A 275 -0.27 11.82 0.61
C ILE A 275 -1.10 11.86 -0.68
N ASP A 276 -0.47 11.66 -1.84
CA ASP A 276 -1.14 11.75 -3.14
C ASP A 276 -0.77 10.60 -4.10
N GLY A 277 -1.79 9.95 -4.64
CA GLY A 277 -1.63 8.94 -5.70
C GLY A 277 -1.21 7.60 -5.14
N ILE A 278 -2.16 6.89 -4.54
CA ILE A 278 -1.96 5.51 -4.09
C ILE A 278 -2.89 4.60 -4.88
N ASN A 279 -2.35 3.56 -5.52
CA ASN A 279 -3.12 2.64 -6.34
C ASN A 279 -2.97 1.21 -5.83
N PHE A 280 -4.10 0.55 -5.61
CA PHE A 280 -4.20 -0.89 -5.35
C PHE A 280 -4.80 -1.58 -6.57
N TYR A 281 -4.09 -2.57 -7.09
CA TYR A 281 -4.49 -3.38 -8.24
C TYR A 281 -4.64 -4.84 -7.81
N GLY A 282 -5.88 -5.28 -7.65
CA GLY A 282 -6.21 -6.62 -7.17
C GLY A 282 -5.92 -6.81 -5.67
N GLY A 283 -5.67 -8.07 -5.29
CA GLY A 283 -5.35 -8.45 -3.91
C GLY A 283 -6.55 -8.62 -2.99
N ALA A 284 -6.27 -8.94 -1.72
CA ALA A 284 -7.30 -9.23 -0.72
C ALA A 284 -6.98 -8.60 0.64
N ILE A 285 -7.92 -7.80 1.17
CA ILE A 285 -7.85 -7.22 2.51
C ILE A 285 -8.98 -7.79 3.35
N GLY A 286 -8.67 -8.72 4.24
CA GLY A 286 -9.73 -9.48 4.90
C GLY A 286 -9.36 -10.14 6.20
N ASN A 287 -10.36 -10.53 6.98
CA ASN A 287 -10.16 -11.20 8.27
C ASN A 287 -9.33 -10.37 9.27
N ASN A 288 -9.33 -9.03 9.16
CA ASN A 288 -8.62 -8.16 10.08
C ASN A 288 -9.43 -7.95 11.36
N TYR A 289 -8.79 -7.81 12.52
CA TYR A 289 -9.44 -7.82 13.85
C TYR A 289 -10.18 -6.51 14.20
N SER A 290 -9.93 -5.40 13.48
CA SER A 290 -10.62 -4.12 13.68
C SER A 290 -11.12 -3.51 12.38
N LYS A 291 -10.22 -3.18 11.45
CA LYS A 291 -10.54 -2.48 10.19
C LYS A 291 -9.75 -3.10 9.05
N GLY A 292 -10.36 -3.23 7.87
CA GLY A 292 -9.62 -3.62 6.66
C GLY A 292 -8.68 -2.48 6.24
N VAL A 293 -9.25 -1.33 5.91
CA VAL A 293 -8.55 -0.10 5.53
C VAL A 293 -9.00 1.03 6.45
N LEU A 294 -8.05 1.83 6.93
CA LEU A 294 -8.28 3.07 7.66
C LEU A 294 -7.64 4.23 6.88
N VAL A 295 -8.47 5.18 6.45
CA VAL A 295 -8.03 6.39 5.74
C VAL A 295 -8.07 7.56 6.71
N GLY A 296 -6.94 8.21 6.89
CA GLY A 296 -6.75 9.40 7.71
C GLY A 296 -6.84 10.70 6.90
N LYS A 297 -6.52 11.81 7.56
CA LYS A 297 -6.51 13.14 6.95
C LYS A 297 -5.42 13.29 5.88
N ASN A 298 -5.55 14.28 5.01
CA ASN A 298 -4.56 14.68 4.00
C ASN A 298 -4.21 13.57 2.99
N VAL A 299 -5.16 12.66 2.74
CA VAL A 299 -5.01 11.59 1.75
C VAL A 299 -5.80 11.95 0.50
N TYR A 300 -5.12 11.95 -0.65
CA TYR A 300 -5.64 12.32 -1.96
C TYR A 300 -5.38 11.20 -2.97
N ASN A 301 -6.33 11.01 -3.90
CA ASN A 301 -6.19 10.08 -5.03
C ASN A 301 -5.81 8.65 -4.60
N LEU A 302 -6.57 8.10 -3.65
CA LEU A 302 -6.45 6.72 -3.19
C LEU A 302 -7.42 5.83 -3.98
N ASN A 303 -6.86 4.91 -4.77
CA ASN A 303 -7.59 4.10 -5.74
C ASN A 303 -7.50 2.62 -5.41
N PHE A 304 -8.63 1.93 -5.40
CA PHE A 304 -8.71 0.48 -5.36
C PHE A 304 -9.38 -0.01 -6.64
N THR A 305 -8.68 -0.88 -7.38
CA THR A 305 -9.17 -1.48 -8.62
C THR A 305 -9.12 -3.00 -8.52
N GLY A 306 -10.27 -3.67 -8.62
CA GLY A 306 -10.34 -5.13 -8.60
C GLY A 306 -9.97 -5.78 -7.26
N SER A 307 -9.92 -5.02 -6.16
CA SER A 307 -9.55 -5.53 -4.84
C SER A 307 -10.71 -6.26 -4.14
N HIS A 308 -10.38 -7.25 -3.31
CA HIS A 308 -11.36 -8.00 -2.52
C HIS A 308 -11.27 -7.62 -1.04
N PHE A 309 -12.40 -7.24 -0.44
CA PHE A 309 -12.56 -6.94 0.98
C PHE A 309 -13.50 -7.93 1.65
N GLU A 310 -13.03 -8.68 2.64
CA GLU A 310 -13.85 -9.74 3.23
C GLU A 310 -13.83 -9.85 4.75
N ASN A 311 -14.92 -10.38 5.30
CA ASN A 311 -15.00 -10.93 6.65
C ASN A 311 -14.70 -9.90 7.74
N HIS A 312 -15.36 -8.74 7.68
CA HIS A 312 -15.41 -7.75 8.74
C HIS A 312 -16.83 -7.67 9.34
N ASP A 313 -17.37 -8.80 9.82
CA ASP A 313 -18.75 -8.96 10.30
C ASP A 313 -18.94 -8.83 11.83
N GLY A 314 -17.86 -8.72 12.62
CA GLY A 314 -17.93 -8.63 14.08
C GLY A 314 -18.25 -9.93 14.83
N LYS A 315 -18.39 -11.08 14.16
CA LYS A 315 -18.86 -12.34 14.81
C LYS A 315 -17.73 -13.20 15.37
N ASN A 316 -16.59 -13.32 14.66
CA ASN A 316 -15.50 -14.24 15.02
C ASN A 316 -14.11 -13.62 14.85
N GLN A 317 -13.61 -12.89 15.85
CA GLN A 317 -12.30 -12.21 15.81
C GLN A 317 -12.08 -11.41 14.51
N ARG A 318 -13.10 -10.68 14.08
CA ARG A 318 -13.14 -9.99 12.80
C ARG A 318 -13.72 -8.61 13.04
N GLY A 319 -13.06 -7.60 12.49
CA GLY A 319 -13.44 -6.19 12.58
C GLY A 319 -14.85 -5.97 12.08
N THR A 320 -15.37 -4.74 12.18
CA THR A 320 -16.75 -4.45 11.75
C THR A 320 -16.82 -3.66 10.45
N THR A 321 -15.67 -3.25 9.90
CA THR A 321 -15.62 -2.32 8.79
C THR A 321 -14.48 -2.67 7.83
N ALA A 322 -14.82 -2.89 6.56
CA ALA A 322 -13.83 -3.13 5.51
C ALA A 322 -13.04 -1.86 5.19
N VAL A 323 -13.71 -0.73 4.95
CA VAL A 323 -13.06 0.57 4.70
C VAL A 323 -13.65 1.63 5.64
N ASN A 324 -12.80 2.23 6.47
CA ASN A 324 -13.18 3.31 7.38
C ASN A 324 -12.47 4.61 6.98
N MET A 325 -13.26 5.62 6.65
CA MET A 325 -12.84 6.98 6.29
C MET A 325 -13.55 8.00 7.18
N GLU A 326 -13.84 7.66 8.43
CA GLU A 326 -14.40 8.58 9.42
C GLU A 326 -13.29 9.41 10.08
N LEU A 327 -13.20 10.67 9.70
CA LEU A 327 -12.32 11.72 10.15
C LEU A 327 -13.01 12.70 11.14
N PRO A 328 -12.27 13.25 12.13
CA PRO A 328 -12.78 14.35 12.96
C PRO A 328 -13.11 15.62 12.15
N ASN A 329 -13.92 16.50 12.72
CA ASN A 329 -14.27 17.78 12.09
C ASN A 329 -13.01 18.63 11.80
N GLY A 330 -13.01 19.32 10.64
CA GLY A 330 -11.87 20.13 10.20
C GLY A 330 -10.78 19.36 9.44
N TYR A 331 -10.89 18.04 9.37
CA TYR A 331 -10.02 17.20 8.54
C TYR A 331 -10.79 16.61 7.36
N SER A 332 -10.08 16.35 6.26
CA SER A 332 -10.67 15.70 5.09
C SER A 332 -9.68 14.78 4.38
N ALA A 333 -10.25 13.85 3.61
CA ALA A 333 -9.59 13.05 2.60
C ALA A 333 -10.41 13.15 1.31
N GLU A 334 -9.76 12.99 0.16
CA GLU A 334 -10.34 13.42 -1.10
C GLU A 334 -9.97 12.53 -2.28
N SER A 335 -10.85 12.46 -3.28
CA SER A 335 -10.63 11.71 -4.53
C SER A 335 -10.34 10.23 -4.26
N ILE A 336 -11.20 9.58 -3.46
CA ILE A 336 -11.07 8.17 -3.10
C ILE A 336 -11.93 7.33 -4.05
N ASN A 337 -11.35 6.35 -4.73
CA ASN A 337 -12.02 5.60 -5.80
C ASN A 337 -12.02 4.09 -5.52
N PHE A 338 -13.18 3.46 -5.71
CA PHE A 338 -13.37 2.01 -5.66
C PHE A 338 -13.97 1.53 -6.99
N ILE A 339 -13.19 0.79 -7.76
CA ILE A 339 -13.54 0.38 -9.12
C ILE A 339 -13.46 -1.15 -9.23
N GLY A 340 -14.56 -1.81 -9.57
CA GLY A 340 -14.56 -3.27 -9.79
C GLY A 340 -14.19 -4.10 -8.55
N CYS A 341 -14.30 -3.53 -7.34
CA CYS A 341 -13.95 -4.22 -6.09
C CYS A 341 -15.08 -5.13 -5.62
N THR A 342 -14.73 -6.10 -4.78
CA THR A 342 -15.69 -7.04 -4.19
C THR A 342 -15.67 -6.90 -2.66
N PHE A 343 -16.84 -6.73 -2.05
CA PHE A 343 -17.03 -6.61 -0.60
C PHE A 343 -17.93 -7.75 -0.12
N ILE A 344 -17.39 -8.70 0.65
CA ILE A 344 -18.12 -9.88 1.11
C ILE A 344 -18.12 -9.96 2.64
N ASN A 345 -19.30 -10.18 3.23
CA ASN A 345 -19.43 -10.46 4.66
C ASN A 345 -18.77 -9.38 5.56
N ASN A 346 -19.06 -8.10 5.29
CA ASN A 346 -18.56 -6.95 6.06
C ASN A 346 -19.72 -6.18 6.69
N LYS A 347 -19.81 -6.07 8.03
CA LYS A 347 -20.88 -5.36 8.75
C LYS A 347 -21.05 -3.93 8.22
N TYR A 348 -19.96 -3.26 7.88
CA TYR A 348 -19.96 -2.07 7.05
C TYR A 348 -18.90 -2.25 5.95
N SER A 349 -19.27 -2.15 4.68
CA SER A 349 -18.26 -2.24 3.61
C SER A 349 -17.47 -0.95 3.53
N ILE A 350 -18.15 0.20 3.54
CA ILE A 350 -17.53 1.52 3.55
C ILE A 350 -18.24 2.39 4.60
N LYS A 351 -17.47 2.91 5.56
CA LYS A 351 -17.89 4.00 6.45
C LYS A 351 -17.14 5.25 6.08
N SER A 352 -17.85 6.38 5.99
CA SER A 352 -17.20 7.66 5.72
C SER A 352 -17.88 8.82 6.41
N ASN A 353 -17.07 9.80 6.83
CA ASN A 353 -17.49 11.17 7.09
C ASN A 353 -16.40 12.14 6.55
N ASN A 354 -16.75 13.41 6.31
CA ASN A 354 -15.78 14.44 5.94
C ASN A 354 -14.86 14.08 4.74
N THR A 355 -15.34 13.25 3.81
CA THR A 355 -14.62 12.91 2.56
C THR A 355 -15.22 13.62 1.36
N LYS A 356 -14.37 14.01 0.41
CA LYS A 356 -14.77 14.71 -0.82
C LYS A 356 -14.45 13.88 -2.06
N ARG A 357 -15.26 14.02 -3.13
CA ARG A 357 -15.04 13.39 -4.43
C ARG A 357 -14.79 11.88 -4.36
N VAL A 358 -15.69 11.15 -3.69
CA VAL A 358 -15.59 9.67 -3.61
C VAL A 358 -16.33 9.03 -4.79
N ASN A 359 -15.68 8.11 -5.49
CA ASN A 359 -16.28 7.37 -6.60
C ASN A 359 -16.38 5.86 -6.29
N ILE A 360 -17.54 5.27 -6.56
CA ILE A 360 -17.80 3.85 -6.38
C ILE A 360 -18.46 3.33 -7.66
N SER A 361 -17.73 2.55 -8.45
CA SER A 361 -18.19 2.07 -9.77
C SER A 361 -17.89 0.59 -10.00
N GLY A 362 -18.88 -0.18 -10.46
CA GLY A 362 -18.70 -1.58 -10.89
C GLY A 362 -18.37 -2.56 -9.76
N ASN A 363 -18.61 -2.19 -8.50
CA ASN A 363 -18.29 -3.02 -7.34
C ASN A 363 -19.41 -4.01 -7.02
N GLN A 364 -19.04 -5.13 -6.39
CA GLN A 364 -19.97 -6.12 -5.84
C GLN A 364 -20.01 -6.04 -4.31
N PHE A 365 -21.20 -6.04 -3.73
CA PHE A 365 -21.43 -6.06 -2.29
C PHE A 365 -22.33 -7.25 -1.92
N ASP A 366 -21.75 -8.30 -1.32
CA ASP A 366 -22.44 -9.50 -0.83
C ASP A 366 -22.56 -9.46 0.70
N GLY A 367 -23.77 -9.19 1.18
CA GLY A 367 -24.04 -8.84 2.57
C GLY A 367 -24.20 -10.02 3.53
N ARG A 368 -24.47 -11.25 3.07
CA ARG A 368 -24.75 -12.46 3.89
C ARG A 368 -25.17 -12.18 5.35
N ASN A 369 -26.25 -11.41 5.56
CA ASN A 369 -26.85 -10.93 6.84
C ASN A 369 -26.32 -9.59 7.43
N ILE A 370 -26.29 -8.49 6.66
CA ILE A 370 -25.75 -7.19 7.11
C ILE A 370 -26.71 -6.01 6.87
N GLN A 371 -26.75 -5.07 7.83
CA GLN A 371 -27.36 -3.73 7.73
C GLN A 371 -26.39 -2.72 7.11
N GLY A 372 -26.71 -2.16 5.94
CA GLY A 372 -25.99 -1.02 5.34
C GLY A 372 -24.65 -1.39 4.68
N SER A 373 -24.68 -1.79 3.40
CA SER A 373 -23.45 -2.07 2.63
C SER A 373 -22.53 -0.84 2.61
N ILE A 374 -23.11 0.36 2.44
CA ILE A 374 -22.40 1.65 2.45
C ILE A 374 -23.08 2.57 3.49
N ALA A 375 -22.31 3.04 4.47
CA ALA A 375 -22.77 3.95 5.51
C ALA A 375 -22.04 5.29 5.42
N ILE A 376 -22.77 6.35 5.05
CA ILE A 376 -22.23 7.70 4.86
C ILE A 376 -22.83 8.59 5.95
N LYS A 377 -22.02 8.94 6.95
CA LYS A 377 -22.40 9.91 7.98
C LYS A 377 -21.68 11.20 7.68
N GLN A 378 -22.36 12.25 7.24
CA GLN A 378 -21.66 13.48 6.88
C GLN A 378 -21.31 14.33 8.10
N GLY A 379 -20.15 14.99 8.06
CA GLY A 379 -19.82 16.14 8.91
C GLY A 379 -19.80 17.42 8.08
N ASN A 380 -19.47 18.56 8.68
CA ASN A 380 -19.55 19.86 7.99
C ASN A 380 -18.57 19.93 6.79
N GLY A 381 -19.10 19.86 5.55
CA GLY A 381 -18.33 20.05 4.31
C GLY A 381 -18.98 19.47 3.05
N ASP A 382 -18.50 19.91 1.88
CA ASP A 382 -18.96 19.47 0.55
C ASP A 382 -18.58 18.01 0.27
N ALA A 383 -19.50 17.08 0.48
CA ALA A 383 -19.34 15.68 0.10
C ALA A 383 -19.93 15.43 -1.30
N ALA A 384 -19.08 15.38 -2.33
CA ALA A 384 -19.48 14.89 -3.64
C ALA A 384 -19.22 13.37 -3.71
N TRP A 385 -20.29 12.57 -3.72
CA TRP A 385 -20.22 11.12 -3.93
C TRP A 385 -20.81 10.78 -5.30
N LEU A 386 -20.02 10.06 -6.10
CA LEU A 386 -20.46 9.45 -7.34
C LEU A 386 -20.57 7.94 -7.13
N ILE A 387 -21.79 7.42 -7.18
CA ILE A 387 -22.06 5.99 -7.09
C ILE A 387 -22.61 5.60 -8.46
N ASN A 388 -21.77 5.00 -9.29
CA ASN A 388 -22.09 4.45 -10.60
C ASN A 388 -22.51 2.97 -10.45
N PRO A 389 -23.06 2.29 -11.47
CA PRO A 389 -23.71 0.99 -11.27
C PRO A 389 -22.86 0.00 -10.45
N ASN A 390 -23.43 -0.52 -9.37
CA ASN A 390 -22.82 -1.51 -8.48
C ASN A 390 -23.80 -2.68 -8.29
N TYR A 391 -23.29 -3.85 -7.94
CA TYR A 391 -24.09 -5.04 -7.73
C TYR A 391 -24.23 -5.35 -6.23
N PHE A 392 -25.46 -5.54 -5.76
CA PHE A 392 -25.77 -5.80 -4.35
C PHE A 392 -26.55 -7.10 -4.21
N ILE A 393 -26.05 -8.04 -3.41
CA ILE A 393 -26.64 -9.37 -3.21
C ILE A 393 -26.73 -9.68 -1.71
N ASN A 394 -27.78 -10.38 -1.28
CA ASN A 394 -27.94 -10.89 0.10
C ASN A 394 -27.79 -9.80 1.19
N ASN A 395 -28.22 -8.57 0.91
CA ASN A 395 -28.24 -7.46 1.87
C ASN A 395 -29.65 -7.36 2.48
N ASP A 396 -29.75 -7.28 3.81
CA ASP A 396 -31.03 -7.43 4.52
C ASP A 396 -31.94 -6.19 4.37
N GLN A 397 -31.39 -4.96 4.39
CA GLN A 397 -32.13 -3.67 4.30
C GLN A 397 -31.21 -2.53 3.80
N THR A 398 -31.79 -1.35 3.50
CA THR A 398 -31.16 -0.08 3.04
C THR A 398 -29.67 -0.16 2.67
N VAL A 399 -29.41 -0.35 1.38
CA VAL A 399 -28.06 -0.57 0.81
C VAL A 399 -27.12 0.62 1.02
N ILE A 400 -27.68 1.84 0.99
CA ILE A 400 -26.96 3.10 1.22
C ILE A 400 -27.73 3.88 2.28
N ASP A 401 -27.10 4.10 3.43
CA ASP A 401 -27.58 5.03 4.45
C ASP A 401 -26.80 6.34 4.33
N ALA A 402 -27.48 7.41 3.90
CA ALA A 402 -26.89 8.72 3.65
C ALA A 402 -27.85 9.85 4.07
N GLY A 403 -27.31 10.97 4.54
CA GLY A 403 -28.06 12.19 4.83
C GLY A 403 -28.80 12.75 3.60
N LYS A 404 -29.88 13.51 3.81
CA LYS A 404 -30.87 13.91 2.79
C LYS A 404 -30.34 14.70 1.58
N ASP A 405 -29.20 15.39 1.67
CA ASP A 405 -28.88 16.49 0.73
C ASP A 405 -27.60 16.28 -0.11
N HIS A 406 -26.98 15.09 -0.09
CA HIS A 406 -25.55 15.01 -0.46
C HIS A 406 -25.10 13.77 -1.26
N VAL A 407 -26.04 12.95 -1.70
CA VAL A 407 -25.76 11.88 -2.68
C VAL A 407 -26.45 12.24 -3.97
N TYR A 408 -25.72 12.26 -5.10
CA TYR A 408 -26.32 12.30 -6.42
C TYR A 408 -27.01 10.96 -6.69
N LEU A 409 -28.18 10.76 -6.08
CA LEU A 409 -28.95 9.51 -6.15
C LEU A 409 -29.40 9.19 -7.59
N SER A 410 -29.27 10.14 -8.54
CA SER A 410 -29.66 9.95 -9.94
C SER A 410 -28.73 9.04 -10.74
N SER A 411 -27.54 8.68 -10.22
CA SER A 411 -26.63 7.71 -10.88
C SER A 411 -26.65 6.31 -10.24
N ILE A 412 -27.48 6.12 -9.20
CA ILE A 412 -27.54 4.85 -8.47
C ILE A 412 -28.38 3.83 -9.26
N SER A 413 -27.70 2.89 -9.92
CA SER A 413 -28.33 1.66 -10.39
C SER A 413 -28.13 0.57 -9.33
N ILE A 414 -29.16 0.33 -8.51
CA ILE A 414 -29.22 -0.84 -7.61
C ILE A 414 -29.93 -1.93 -8.38
N ASN A 415 -29.19 -2.85 -9.01
CA ASN A 415 -29.80 -4.01 -9.64
C ASN A 415 -30.02 -5.13 -8.61
N SER A 416 -30.88 -4.89 -7.61
CA SER A 416 -31.50 -5.97 -6.86
C SER A 416 -32.82 -6.31 -7.57
N LYS A 417 -32.79 -7.29 -8.48
CA LYS A 417 -33.95 -7.81 -9.23
C LYS A 417 -35.01 -6.74 -9.58
N GLY A 418 -34.74 -5.93 -10.61
CA GLY A 418 -35.80 -5.31 -11.41
C GLY A 418 -36.35 -3.95 -10.99
N VAL A 419 -35.61 -3.10 -10.26
CA VAL A 419 -36.06 -1.73 -9.96
C VAL A 419 -34.98 -0.70 -10.26
N LEU A 420 -35.18 0.07 -11.35
CA LEU A 420 -34.59 1.40 -11.50
C LEU A 420 -35.29 2.31 -10.48
N PHE A 421 -34.56 2.86 -9.51
CA PHE A 421 -35.10 3.81 -8.54
C PHE A 421 -34.79 5.25 -8.96
N PRO A 422 -35.73 6.00 -9.57
CA PRO A 422 -35.69 7.45 -9.46
C PRO A 422 -35.90 7.86 -7.99
N GLN A 423 -35.28 8.97 -7.59
CA GLN A 423 -35.15 9.46 -6.22
C GLN A 423 -36.44 9.39 -5.38
N LYS A 424 -36.35 8.96 -4.11
CA LYS A 424 -37.47 8.88 -3.13
C LYS A 424 -38.25 10.20 -2.92
N THR A 425 -37.73 11.34 -3.37
CA THR A 425 -38.41 12.64 -3.29
C THR A 425 -39.21 13.00 -4.54
N LYS A 426 -39.06 12.28 -5.67
CA LYS A 426 -39.71 12.53 -6.97
C LYS A 426 -40.39 11.27 -7.54
N ALA A 427 -41.08 11.41 -8.67
CA ALA A 427 -41.69 10.34 -9.46
C ALA A 427 -40.73 9.17 -9.72
N GLY A 428 -41.19 7.92 -9.58
CA GLY A 428 -40.42 6.66 -9.73
C GLY A 428 -40.78 5.81 -10.96
N ILE A 429 -40.00 4.78 -11.29
CA ILE A 429 -40.36 3.72 -12.25
C ILE A 429 -40.54 2.41 -11.46
N TYR A 430 -41.67 1.76 -11.64
CA TYR A 430 -42.11 0.56 -10.91
C TYR A 430 -42.42 -0.58 -11.88
N SER A 431 -42.46 -1.83 -11.41
CA SER A 431 -42.92 -2.96 -12.20
C SER A 431 -43.66 -4.01 -11.37
N GLY A 432 -44.53 -4.81 -12.00
CA GLY A 432 -45.18 -5.95 -11.37
C GLY A 432 -46.38 -6.52 -12.13
N ALA A 433 -46.91 -7.64 -11.63
CA ALA A 433 -47.93 -8.42 -12.34
C ALA A 433 -49.38 -7.99 -12.09
N LYS A 434 -49.65 -7.01 -11.22
CA LYS A 434 -51.01 -6.57 -10.87
C LYS A 434 -51.27 -5.15 -11.38
N ASP A 435 -52.53 -4.78 -11.51
CA ASP A 435 -52.88 -3.39 -11.79
C ASP A 435 -52.32 -2.48 -10.67
N PRO A 436 -51.59 -1.40 -11.00
CA PRO A 436 -51.01 -0.55 -9.98
C PRO A 436 -52.06 0.22 -9.15
N GLU A 437 -53.28 0.43 -9.65
CA GLU A 437 -54.35 1.08 -8.90
C GLU A 437 -54.77 0.26 -7.67
N GLY A 438 -54.72 0.87 -6.48
CA GLY A 438 -55.01 0.22 -5.21
C GLY A 438 -53.91 -0.71 -4.67
N ASN A 439 -52.90 -1.03 -5.49
CA ASN A 439 -51.81 -1.94 -5.12
C ASN A 439 -50.48 -1.22 -4.88
N VAL A 440 -50.17 -0.17 -5.65
CA VAL A 440 -48.86 0.49 -5.64
C VAL A 440 -48.99 1.95 -5.22
N GLU A 441 -48.28 2.33 -4.16
CA GLU A 441 -48.17 3.72 -3.70
C GLU A 441 -46.97 4.41 -4.36
N ALA A 442 -47.19 5.59 -4.96
CA ALA A 442 -46.17 6.35 -5.68
C ALA A 442 -46.56 7.83 -5.80
N LYS A 443 -45.59 8.70 -6.14
CA LYS A 443 -45.84 10.14 -6.40
C LYS A 443 -46.30 10.41 -7.83
N THR A 444 -47.02 11.51 -8.06
CA THR A 444 -47.37 12.01 -9.40
C THR A 444 -46.13 12.09 -10.29
N GLY A 445 -46.27 11.66 -11.55
CA GLY A 445 -45.22 11.55 -12.56
C GLY A 445 -44.57 10.17 -12.62
N SER A 446 -44.86 9.26 -11.68
CA SER A 446 -44.29 7.91 -11.67
C SER A 446 -44.79 7.05 -12.82
N ILE A 447 -44.00 6.09 -13.28
CA ILE A 447 -44.34 5.13 -14.34
C ILE A 447 -44.41 3.72 -13.73
N TYR A 448 -45.38 2.90 -14.13
CA TYR A 448 -45.47 1.48 -13.75
C TYR A 448 -45.50 0.61 -15.00
N LEU A 449 -44.61 -0.39 -15.05
CA LEU A 449 -44.48 -1.37 -16.12
C LEU A 449 -45.10 -2.69 -15.68
N ARG A 450 -46.26 -3.02 -16.23
CA ARG A 450 -46.98 -4.24 -15.89
C ARG A 450 -46.32 -5.44 -16.59
N THR A 451 -46.00 -6.47 -15.82
CA THR A 451 -45.21 -7.63 -16.27
C THR A 451 -46.06 -8.85 -16.60
N ASP A 452 -47.39 -8.79 -16.44
CA ASP A 452 -48.29 -9.84 -16.94
C ASP A 452 -48.64 -9.56 -18.41
N SER A 453 -48.81 -10.62 -19.18
CA SER A 453 -49.21 -10.54 -20.59
C SER A 453 -50.73 -10.48 -20.80
N THR A 454 -51.49 -10.61 -19.71
CA THR A 454 -52.96 -10.71 -19.73
C THR A 454 -53.68 -9.37 -19.58
N SER A 455 -52.94 -8.30 -19.28
CA SER A 455 -53.51 -6.96 -19.16
C SER A 455 -53.72 -6.31 -20.51
N HIS A 456 -54.75 -5.47 -20.63
CA HIS A 456 -54.93 -4.62 -21.81
C HIS A 456 -53.92 -3.46 -21.87
N PHE A 457 -53.41 -3.01 -20.71
CA PHE A 457 -52.41 -1.95 -20.61
C PHE A 457 -51.18 -2.43 -19.86
N HIS A 458 -49.99 -2.14 -20.41
CA HIS A 458 -48.71 -2.55 -19.83
C HIS A 458 -47.90 -1.40 -19.25
N VAL A 459 -48.31 -0.15 -19.49
CA VAL A 459 -47.62 1.04 -18.97
C VAL A 459 -48.66 1.96 -18.34
N TYR A 460 -48.41 2.39 -17.10
CA TYR A 460 -49.27 3.31 -16.37
C TYR A 460 -48.45 4.50 -15.88
N VAL A 461 -49.09 5.66 -15.78
CA VAL A 461 -48.51 6.87 -15.19
C VAL A 461 -49.34 7.29 -13.98
N LYS A 462 -48.67 7.65 -12.89
CA LYS A 462 -49.28 8.21 -11.69
C LYS A 462 -49.61 9.68 -11.93
N GLN A 463 -50.89 10.04 -11.90
CA GLN A 463 -51.35 11.40 -12.16
C GLN A 463 -51.75 12.16 -10.88
N SER A 464 -51.82 11.49 -9.72
CA SER A 464 -52.18 12.10 -8.44
C SER A 464 -51.36 11.57 -7.27
N ASN A 465 -51.20 12.38 -6.22
CA ASN A 465 -50.46 12.05 -4.99
C ASN A 465 -51.33 11.34 -3.92
N GLN A 466 -52.49 10.78 -4.29
CA GLN A 466 -53.40 10.14 -3.34
C GLN A 466 -52.99 8.69 -3.04
N GLY A 467 -51.86 8.48 -2.35
CA GLY A 467 -51.40 7.16 -1.92
C GLY A 467 -51.41 6.12 -3.05
N LYS A 468 -52.21 5.04 -2.90
CA LYS A 468 -52.35 3.97 -3.89
C LYS A 468 -53.28 4.27 -5.09
N LYS A 469 -53.88 5.47 -5.17
CA LYS A 469 -54.85 5.85 -6.22
C LYS A 469 -54.32 6.83 -7.26
N GLY A 470 -54.96 6.88 -8.43
CA GLY A 470 -54.65 7.82 -9.51
C GLY A 470 -53.55 7.35 -10.46
N TRP A 471 -53.42 6.04 -10.63
CA TRP A 471 -52.73 5.47 -11.79
C TRP A 471 -53.66 5.51 -13.00
N LYS A 472 -53.11 5.91 -14.15
CA LYS A 472 -53.81 5.86 -15.43
C LYS A 472 -52.97 5.11 -16.45
N PRO A 473 -53.57 4.25 -17.27
CA PRO A 473 -52.85 3.65 -18.39
C PRO A 473 -52.33 4.77 -19.29
N LEU A 474 -51.07 4.63 -19.71
CA LEU A 474 -50.51 5.48 -20.75
C LEU A 474 -51.10 5.01 -22.07
N LYS A 475 -51.90 5.87 -22.70
CA LYS A 475 -52.60 5.59 -23.96
C LYS A 475 -51.65 5.65 -25.15
#